data_AF-A0AAD5BS49-F1
#
_entry.id   AF-A0AAD5BS49-F1
#
_cell.length_a   1.000
_cell.length_b   1.000
_cell.length_c   1.000
_cell.angle_alpha   90.00
_cell.angle_beta   90.00
_cell.angle_gamma   90.00
#
_symmetry.space_group_name_H-M   'P 1'
#
loop_
_entity.id
_entity.type
_entity.pdbx_description
1 polymer ?
#
loop_
_entity_poly.entity_id
_entity_poly.type
_entity_poly.pdbx_seq_one_letter_code
_entity_poly.pdbx_strand_id
1 'polypeptide(L)'
;MMANRSHLGFHLWICAFLLLSIHGLSFYLPGVAPQDFFKGDKLRVKVNKLASTKTQLPYSYYSIPYCRPNKIVDSAENLGEVLRGDRIENSPYEFQMRVPEMCNVVCRIVLDDKTTKEFKEKIDDEYRVNMILDNLPLVVPMTRLEKDSPIIYQHGFFVGRKIQYAGTKEEKYFINNHLTFTVKYHKDLQTDSARIVGFEVNAFSVKHQYDGDWTGKNRLTTCDAHAKRTVTSSDPPQEVENKKEVIFTYDVDFQESDIKWASRWDTYLLMADDQVHWFSIVNSLMIVLFLSGMVAMIIYIGFKKPALEDPVKTNKIPRQIPEQAWYMSSAFSILIGGILPFGAVFIELFFILTSIWLQQFYYIFGFLFIVFVILIVTCAEITIVLCYFQLCSEDYLWWWRSYLTSGSSALYLFLYTIFYFFTKLNITKPVSGILYFGYMLIASYAFFVLTGTIGFYACFWFTRLIYSSVKID
;
A
#
# COMPACT_ATOMS: atom_id res chain seq x y z
N MET A 1 -44.88 -38.85 -8.75
CA MET A 1 -45.24 -37.62 -8.01
C MET A 1 -44.18 -37.22 -6.96
N MET A 2 -42.88 -37.33 -7.29
CA MET A 2 -41.76 -37.07 -6.34
C MET A 2 -40.62 -36.20 -6.91
N ALA A 3 -40.65 -35.83 -8.19
CA ALA A 3 -39.56 -35.07 -8.83
C ALA A 3 -39.66 -33.53 -8.68
N ASN A 4 -40.77 -33.00 -8.13
CA ASN A 4 -41.02 -31.55 -8.10
C ASN A 4 -40.73 -30.88 -6.74
N ARG A 5 -40.25 -31.63 -5.73
CA ARG A 5 -39.96 -31.09 -4.38
C ARG A 5 -38.52 -30.60 -4.19
N SER A 6 -37.56 -31.05 -4.98
CA SER A 6 -36.14 -30.67 -4.84
C SER A 6 -35.84 -29.25 -5.38
N HIS A 7 -36.47 -28.85 -6.49
CA HIS A 7 -36.31 -27.51 -7.04
C HIS A 7 -36.90 -26.42 -6.14
N LEU A 8 -38.03 -26.70 -5.47
CA LEU A 8 -38.67 -25.74 -4.57
C LEU A 8 -37.79 -25.46 -3.33
N GLY A 9 -37.11 -26.48 -2.80
CA GLY A 9 -36.18 -26.32 -1.67
C GLY A 9 -34.93 -25.52 -2.04
N PHE A 10 -34.38 -25.73 -3.25
CA PHE A 10 -33.23 -24.99 -3.75
C PHE A 10 -33.55 -23.50 -4.00
N HIS A 11 -34.72 -23.22 -4.58
CA HIS A 11 -35.19 -21.84 -4.75
C HIS A 11 -35.54 -21.16 -3.42
N LEU A 12 -36.10 -21.87 -2.44
CA LEU A 12 -36.33 -21.31 -1.10
C LEU A 12 -35.01 -21.00 -0.38
N TRP A 13 -33.97 -21.83 -0.54
CA TRP A 13 -32.64 -21.56 0.03
C TRP A 13 -31.97 -20.34 -0.61
N ILE A 14 -32.07 -20.18 -1.93
CA ILE A 14 -31.57 -19.00 -2.64
C ILE A 14 -32.33 -17.73 -2.19
N CYS A 15 -33.66 -17.80 -2.09
CA CYS A 15 -34.46 -16.69 -1.59
C CYS A 15 -34.16 -16.36 -0.12
N ALA A 16 -33.94 -17.35 0.73
CA ALA A 16 -33.55 -17.14 2.13
C ALA A 16 -32.14 -16.52 2.24
N PHE A 17 -31.19 -16.95 1.41
CA PHE A 17 -29.85 -16.37 1.34
C PHE A 17 -29.89 -14.91 0.81
N LEU A 18 -30.73 -14.64 -0.19
CA LEU A 18 -30.97 -13.28 -0.69
C LEU A 18 -31.65 -12.40 0.37
N LEU A 19 -32.65 -12.91 1.11
CA LEU A 19 -33.33 -12.19 2.20
C LEU A 19 -32.43 -11.92 3.42
N LEU A 20 -31.52 -12.85 3.75
CA LEU A 20 -30.46 -12.64 4.75
C LEU A 20 -29.43 -11.59 4.30
N SER A 21 -29.25 -11.40 2.98
CA SER A 21 -28.38 -10.36 2.42
C SER A 21 -29.01 -8.95 2.45
N ILE A 22 -30.32 -8.82 2.68
CA ILE A 22 -31.01 -7.52 2.74
C ILE A 22 -30.77 -6.81 4.09
N HIS A 23 -30.29 -7.54 5.11
CA HIS A 23 -29.79 -6.95 6.35
C HIS A 23 -28.29 -6.62 6.27
N GLY A 24 -27.78 -6.36 5.06
CA GLY A 24 -26.61 -5.51 4.93
C GLY A 24 -26.99 -4.15 5.52
N LEU A 25 -26.43 -3.81 6.68
CA LEU A 25 -26.17 -2.40 6.97
C LEU A 25 -25.58 -1.83 5.68
N SER A 26 -26.30 -0.91 5.02
CA SER A 26 -25.71 -0.08 3.98
C SER A 26 -24.49 0.57 4.61
N PHE A 27 -23.35 -0.08 4.45
CA PHE A 27 -22.07 0.45 4.86
C PHE A 27 -21.79 1.52 3.83
N TYR A 28 -22.20 2.74 4.16
CA TYR A 28 -21.81 3.92 3.42
C TYR A 28 -20.28 3.89 3.37
N LEU A 29 -19.72 3.62 2.19
CA LEU A 29 -18.31 3.88 1.95
C LEU A 29 -18.12 5.36 2.30
N PRO A 30 -17.19 5.71 3.20
CA PRO A 30 -16.96 7.09 3.57
C PRO A 30 -16.40 7.83 2.35
N GLY A 31 -17.30 8.37 1.53
CA GLY A 31 -17.04 9.59 0.79
C GLY A 31 -16.96 10.70 1.82
N VAL A 32 -15.86 11.47 1.80
CA VAL A 32 -15.61 12.56 2.74
C VAL A 32 -16.83 13.49 2.74
N ALA A 33 -17.60 13.49 3.84
CA ALA A 33 -18.73 14.40 3.97
C ALA A 33 -18.20 15.85 3.97
N PRO A 34 -18.90 16.80 3.33
CA PRO A 34 -18.49 18.20 3.36
C PRO A 34 -18.46 18.70 4.81
N GLN A 35 -17.32 19.25 5.23
CA GLN A 35 -17.20 19.92 6.51
C GLN A 35 -17.42 21.42 6.31
N ASP A 36 -18.38 21.97 7.04
CA ASP A 36 -18.69 23.40 7.04
C ASP A 36 -17.88 24.06 8.17
N PHE A 37 -17.16 25.15 7.85
CA PHE A 37 -16.35 25.90 8.80
C PHE A 37 -16.87 27.33 8.99
N PHE A 38 -16.92 27.79 10.23
CA PHE A 38 -17.22 29.17 10.59
C PHE A 38 -15.95 29.99 10.78
N LYS A 39 -16.09 31.31 10.87
CA LYS A 39 -14.94 32.21 11.11
C LYS A 39 -14.35 31.93 12.49
N GLY A 40 -13.04 31.72 12.55
CA GLY A 40 -12.30 31.41 13.78
C GLY A 40 -12.21 29.91 14.11
N ASP A 41 -12.86 29.03 13.33
CA ASP A 41 -12.72 27.60 13.52
C ASP A 41 -11.28 27.14 13.30
N LYS A 42 -10.83 26.19 14.11
CA LYS A 42 -9.46 25.67 14.03
C LYS A 42 -9.32 24.69 12.88
N LEU A 43 -8.45 25.01 11.94
CA LEU A 43 -8.07 24.15 10.83
C LEU A 43 -6.74 23.47 11.17
N ARG A 44 -6.74 22.14 11.18
CA ARG A 44 -5.54 21.34 11.44
C ARG A 44 -4.93 20.86 10.14
N VAL A 45 -3.72 21.32 9.86
CA VAL A 45 -2.94 20.82 8.72
C VAL A 45 -2.31 19.49 9.11
N LYS A 46 -2.36 18.52 8.20
CA LYS A 46 -1.70 17.23 8.34
C LYS A 46 -0.50 17.16 7.40
N VAL A 47 0.54 16.46 7.81
CA VAL A 47 1.70 16.16 6.96
C VAL A 47 1.56 14.73 6.43
N ASN A 48 2.07 14.48 5.23
CA ASN A 48 2.10 13.14 4.66
C ASN A 48 3.57 12.70 4.48
N LYS A 49 4.00 12.53 3.22
CA LYS A 49 5.32 11.99 2.86
C LYS A 49 6.19 12.99 2.11
N LEU A 50 7.49 12.77 2.17
CA LEU A 50 8.47 13.36 1.27
C LEU A 50 8.53 12.52 -0.01
N ALA A 51 8.28 13.13 -1.16
CA ALA A 51 8.30 12.48 -2.46
C ALA A 51 9.29 13.18 -3.40
N SER A 52 10.01 12.43 -4.22
CA SER A 52 10.95 12.94 -5.21
C SER A 52 10.61 12.37 -6.58
N THR A 53 10.89 13.13 -7.64
CA THR A 53 10.79 12.68 -9.03
C THR A 53 12.04 11.91 -9.48
N LYS A 54 13.16 12.02 -8.76
CA LYS A 54 14.42 11.31 -9.05
C LYS A 54 14.47 9.92 -8.41
N THR A 55 13.93 9.78 -7.20
CA THR A 55 14.00 8.53 -6.42
C THR A 55 12.62 7.90 -6.29
N GLN A 56 12.56 6.57 -6.30
CA GLN A 56 11.28 5.82 -6.15
C GLN A 56 10.83 5.65 -4.68
N LEU A 57 11.65 6.03 -3.70
CA LEU A 57 11.39 5.78 -2.28
C LEU A 57 10.81 7.02 -1.59
N PRO A 58 9.56 6.97 -1.07
CA PRO A 58 9.02 8.01 -0.22
C PRO A 58 9.55 7.89 1.21
N TYR A 59 9.76 9.04 1.87
CA TYR A 59 10.18 9.11 3.27
C TYR A 59 9.07 9.75 4.13
N SER A 60 8.98 9.42 5.42
CA SER A 60 8.07 10.14 6.33
C SER A 60 8.53 11.60 6.47
N TYR A 61 7.58 12.52 6.66
CA TYR A 61 7.88 13.94 6.90
C TYR A 61 8.86 14.14 8.07
N TYR A 62 8.69 13.40 9.17
CA TYR A 62 9.55 13.49 10.35
C TYR A 62 10.85 12.69 10.28
N SER A 63 11.16 12.08 9.12
CA SER A 63 12.46 11.44 8.89
C SER A 63 13.61 12.43 8.88
N ILE A 64 13.34 13.67 8.45
CA ILE A 64 14.23 14.82 8.58
C ILE A 64 13.83 15.66 9.80
N PRO A 65 14.77 16.42 10.39
CA PRO A 65 14.56 17.11 11.66
C PRO A 65 13.75 18.41 11.49
N TYR A 66 12.54 18.28 10.97
CA TYR A 66 11.53 19.33 11.02
C TYR A 66 10.95 19.49 12.44
N CYS A 67 10.21 20.57 12.64
CA CYS A 67 9.48 20.84 13.88
C CYS A 67 8.50 19.72 14.19
N ARG A 68 8.61 19.11 15.38
CA ARG A 68 7.73 18.02 15.83
C ARG A 68 6.73 18.53 16.88
N PRO A 69 5.45 18.10 16.81
CA PRO A 69 4.51 18.31 17.89
C PRO A 69 4.83 17.41 19.10
N ASN A 70 4.26 17.72 20.27
CA ASN A 70 4.50 16.96 21.52
C ASN A 70 4.21 15.46 21.39
N LYS A 71 3.21 15.09 20.59
CA LYS A 71 2.84 13.70 20.30
C LYS A 71 2.49 13.57 18.82
N ILE A 72 3.16 12.64 18.14
CA ILE A 72 2.86 12.29 16.75
C ILE A 72 1.73 11.25 16.75
N VAL A 73 0.66 11.54 16.03
CA VAL A 73 -0.54 10.70 15.90
C VAL A 73 -0.82 10.49 14.42
N ASP A 74 -0.84 9.22 14.01
CA ASP A 74 -1.26 8.80 12.67
C ASP A 74 -2.77 9.02 12.51
N SER A 75 -3.14 9.74 11.46
CA SER A 75 -4.50 10.16 11.13
C SER A 75 -4.94 9.69 9.74
N ALA A 76 -4.60 8.46 9.33
CA ALA A 76 -5.18 7.88 8.11
C ALA A 76 -6.70 7.69 8.28
N GLU A 77 -7.49 8.39 7.46
CA GLU A 77 -8.96 8.46 7.59
C GLU A 77 -9.68 7.43 6.71
N ASN A 78 -9.07 7.02 5.59
CA ASN A 78 -9.72 6.11 4.64
C ASN A 78 -8.83 4.94 4.17
N LEU A 79 -9.49 3.91 3.64
CA LEU A 79 -8.86 2.68 3.13
C LEU A 79 -7.92 2.94 1.94
N GLY A 80 -8.23 3.93 1.12
CA GLY A 80 -7.41 4.30 -0.05
C GLY A 80 -6.04 4.85 0.35
N GLU A 81 -5.98 5.70 1.37
CA GLU A 81 -4.75 6.28 1.94
C GLU A 81 -3.84 5.19 2.52
N VAL A 82 -4.43 4.21 3.22
CA VAL A 82 -3.69 3.07 3.77
C VAL A 82 -3.10 2.20 2.66
N LEU A 83 -3.87 1.92 1.61
CA LEU A 83 -3.40 1.11 0.47
C LEU A 83 -2.35 1.82 -0.39
N ARG A 84 -2.40 3.15 -0.49
CA ARG A 84 -1.37 3.97 -1.15
C ARG A 84 -0.08 4.08 -0.32
N GLY A 85 -0.09 3.58 0.92
CA GLY A 85 1.03 3.69 1.84
C GLY A 85 1.26 5.14 2.31
N ASP A 86 0.22 5.98 2.31
CA ASP A 86 0.32 7.32 2.85
C ASP A 86 0.44 7.26 4.38
N ARG A 87 1.38 8.04 4.93
CA ARG A 87 1.62 8.14 6.37
C ARG A 87 1.20 9.53 6.82
N ILE A 88 -0.10 9.71 7.00
CA ILE A 88 -0.68 10.99 7.37
C ILE A 88 -0.51 11.19 8.87
N GLU A 89 0.27 12.19 9.27
CA GLU A 89 0.60 12.50 10.66
C GLU A 89 0.15 13.93 10.99
N ASN A 90 -0.12 14.20 12.27
CA ASN A 90 -0.43 15.57 12.71
C ASN A 90 0.79 16.49 12.54
N SER A 91 0.53 17.75 12.21
CA SER A 91 1.57 18.78 12.06
C SER A 91 1.46 19.84 13.16
N PRO A 92 2.52 20.66 13.39
CA PRO A 92 2.45 21.80 14.31
C PRO A 92 1.76 23.04 13.71
N TYR A 93 1.32 22.99 12.44
CA TYR A 93 0.64 24.11 11.79
C TYR A 93 -0.86 24.09 12.13
N GLU A 94 -1.31 25.11 12.86
CA GLU A 94 -2.72 25.36 13.15
C GLU A 94 -3.13 26.68 12.51
N PHE A 95 -4.23 26.68 11.76
CA PHE A 95 -4.80 27.89 11.16
C PHE A 95 -6.15 28.21 11.79
N GLN A 96 -6.55 29.48 11.73
CA GLN A 96 -7.88 29.94 12.11
C GLN A 96 -8.66 30.36 10.88
N MET A 97 -9.82 29.74 10.66
CA MET A 97 -10.60 29.94 9.44
C MET A 97 -11.00 31.41 9.25
N ARG A 98 -10.75 31.97 8.06
CA ARG A 98 -11.04 33.39 7.71
C ARG A 98 -10.36 34.42 8.64
N VAL A 99 -9.24 34.05 9.26
CA VAL A 99 -8.40 34.95 10.06
C VAL A 99 -6.98 34.87 9.49
N PRO A 100 -6.52 35.88 8.73
CA PRO A 100 -5.16 35.88 8.22
C PRO A 100 -4.17 36.01 9.38
N GLU A 101 -3.11 35.20 9.33
CA GLU A 101 -2.05 35.18 10.33
C GLU A 101 -0.71 35.43 9.63
N MET A 102 0.18 36.19 10.27
CA MET A 102 1.46 36.59 9.67
C MET A 102 2.60 36.35 10.64
N CYS A 103 3.72 35.84 10.12
CA CYS A 103 4.98 35.60 10.80
C CYS A 103 4.83 34.72 12.05
N ASN A 104 4.10 33.62 11.94
CA ASN A 104 4.00 32.65 13.01
C ASN A 104 5.26 31.80 13.06
N VAL A 105 5.92 31.76 14.22
CA VAL A 105 7.11 30.93 14.45
C VAL A 105 6.68 29.52 14.86
N VAL A 106 7.12 28.51 14.12
CA VAL A 106 6.84 27.09 14.42
C VAL A 106 7.85 26.56 15.42
N CYS A 107 9.13 26.61 15.06
CA CYS A 107 10.23 26.18 15.92
C CYS A 107 11.57 26.73 15.43
N ARG A 108 12.57 26.59 16.30
CA ARG A 108 13.98 26.85 16.03
C ARG A 108 14.74 25.53 16.12
N ILE A 109 15.53 25.22 15.11
CA ILE A 109 16.44 24.09 15.11
C ILE A 109 17.88 24.58 14.94
N VAL A 110 18.83 23.87 15.53
CA VAL A 110 20.26 24.05 15.26
C VAL A 110 20.71 22.86 14.42
N LEU A 111 21.42 23.13 13.32
CA LEU A 111 21.90 22.10 12.42
C LEU A 111 23.18 21.46 12.98
N ASP A 112 23.19 20.14 13.05
CA ASP A 112 24.35 19.30 13.34
C ASP A 112 24.94 18.77 12.03
N ASP A 113 26.13 18.15 12.06
CA ASP A 113 26.74 17.54 10.87
C ASP A 113 25.84 16.49 10.22
N LYS A 114 25.18 15.66 11.03
CA LYS A 114 24.26 14.63 10.54
C LYS A 114 23.05 15.23 9.85
N THR A 115 22.41 16.21 10.48
CA THR A 115 21.18 16.82 9.97
C THR A 115 21.46 17.69 8.74
N THR A 116 22.61 18.37 8.72
CA THR A 116 23.13 19.09 7.56
C THR A 116 23.29 18.15 6.36
N LYS A 117 23.87 16.96 6.57
CA LYS A 117 24.03 15.96 5.52
C LYS A 117 22.68 15.45 5.01
N GLU A 118 21.76 15.10 5.91
CA GLU A 118 20.41 14.65 5.56
C GLU A 118 19.67 15.70 4.71
N PHE A 119 19.70 16.99 5.11
CA PHE A 119 19.08 18.05 4.31
C PHE A 119 19.73 18.20 2.93
N LYS A 120 21.06 18.14 2.84
CA LYS A 120 21.77 18.26 1.55
C LYS A 120 21.42 17.11 0.60
N GLU A 121 21.40 15.87 1.11
CA GLU A 121 20.98 14.70 0.33
C GLU A 121 19.54 14.87 -0.19
N LYS A 122 18.61 15.30 0.68
CA LYS A 122 17.22 15.50 0.27
C LYS A 122 17.01 16.64 -0.72
N ILE A 123 17.83 17.70 -0.64
CA ILE A 123 17.81 18.79 -1.61
C ILE A 123 18.37 18.33 -2.96
N ASP A 124 19.44 17.53 -2.97
CA ASP A 124 20.05 17.03 -4.21
C ASP A 124 19.13 16.09 -5.00
N ASP A 125 18.43 15.24 -4.25
CA ASP A 125 17.41 14.32 -4.76
C ASP A 125 16.07 15.01 -5.08
N GLU A 126 15.94 16.34 -4.93
CA GLU A 126 14.72 17.10 -5.24
C GLU A 126 13.46 16.62 -4.50
N TYR A 127 13.60 16.28 -3.22
CA TYR A 127 12.44 15.92 -2.40
C TYR A 127 11.50 17.10 -2.19
N ARG A 128 10.21 16.77 -2.21
CA ARG A 128 9.07 17.66 -2.00
C ARG A 128 8.30 17.23 -0.78
N VAL A 129 7.87 18.22 -0.01
CA VAL A 129 7.04 18.05 1.18
C VAL A 129 5.58 18.07 0.79
N ASN A 130 4.87 16.98 1.05
CA ASN A 130 3.43 16.90 0.86
C ASN A 130 2.69 17.11 2.18
N MET A 131 1.75 18.05 2.19
CA MET A 131 0.83 18.31 3.30
C MET A 131 -0.61 18.22 2.80
N ILE A 132 -1.56 18.10 3.73
CA ILE A 132 -2.97 17.90 3.46
C ILE A 132 -3.79 18.80 4.39
N LEU A 133 -4.81 19.45 3.86
CA LEU A 133 -5.80 20.23 4.62
C LEU A 133 -7.20 19.88 4.10
N ASP A 134 -8.11 19.47 4.98
CA ASP A 134 -9.48 19.05 4.62
C ASP A 134 -9.52 18.06 3.44
N ASN A 135 -8.60 17.09 3.48
CA ASN A 135 -8.36 16.08 2.45
C ASN A 135 -7.87 16.62 1.10
N LEU A 136 -7.59 17.92 0.96
CA LEU A 136 -6.95 18.49 -0.22
C LEU A 136 -5.41 18.47 -0.10
N PRO A 137 -4.68 18.07 -1.15
CA PRO A 137 -3.23 18.12 -1.14
C PRO A 137 -2.72 19.55 -1.28
N LEU A 138 -1.60 19.83 -0.63
CA LEU A 138 -0.88 21.09 -0.78
C LEU A 138 -0.26 21.19 -2.17
N VAL A 139 -0.49 22.32 -2.84
CA VAL A 139 0.08 22.59 -4.16
C VAL A 139 0.83 23.91 -4.23
N VAL A 140 1.83 23.96 -5.08
CA VAL A 140 2.55 25.18 -5.45
C VAL A 140 2.04 25.63 -6.82
N PRO A 141 1.51 26.85 -6.96
CA PRO A 141 1.15 27.41 -8.25
C PRO A 141 2.42 27.75 -9.04
N MET A 142 2.53 27.24 -10.27
CA MET A 142 3.58 27.59 -11.22
C MET A 142 3.00 28.36 -12.40
N THR A 143 3.58 29.51 -12.67
CA THR A 143 3.37 30.27 -13.91
C THR A 143 4.46 29.91 -14.91
N ARG A 144 4.10 29.55 -16.14
CA ARG A 144 5.09 29.43 -17.20
C ARG A 144 5.56 30.85 -17.56
N LEU A 145 6.81 30.98 -18.03
CA LEU A 145 7.40 32.25 -18.49
C LEU A 145 6.65 32.89 -19.68
N GLU A 146 5.63 32.22 -20.21
CA GLU A 146 4.77 32.71 -21.29
C GLU A 146 3.56 33.44 -20.71
N LYS A 147 3.37 34.70 -21.14
CA LYS A 147 2.51 35.74 -20.56
C LYS A 147 1.00 35.45 -20.49
N ASP A 148 0.57 34.26 -20.90
CA ASP A 148 -0.86 33.88 -21.01
C ASP A 148 -1.10 32.37 -20.78
N SER A 149 -0.14 31.69 -20.16
CA SER A 149 -0.25 30.26 -19.87
C SER A 149 -1.08 30.01 -18.59
N PRO A 150 -1.91 28.95 -18.55
CA PRO A 150 -2.66 28.61 -17.36
C PRO A 150 -1.70 28.26 -16.20
N ILE A 151 -2.08 28.64 -14.98
CA ILE A 151 -1.34 28.30 -13.76
C ILE A 151 -1.38 26.77 -13.60
N ILE A 152 -0.21 26.15 -13.60
CA ILE A 152 -0.08 24.71 -13.37
C ILE A 152 0.16 24.49 -11.88
N TYR A 153 -0.57 23.56 -11.27
CA TYR A 153 -0.37 23.21 -9.87
C TYR A 153 0.58 22.03 -9.76
N GLN A 154 1.57 22.15 -8.88
CA GLN A 154 2.50 21.06 -8.58
C GLN A 154 2.33 20.59 -7.13
N HIS A 155 2.32 19.28 -6.90
CA HIS A 155 2.16 18.74 -5.56
C HIS A 155 3.41 18.95 -4.71
N GLY A 156 3.17 19.50 -3.52
CA GLY A 156 4.21 19.75 -2.51
C GLY A 156 5.22 20.83 -2.92
N PHE A 157 5.90 21.38 -1.91
CA PHE A 157 6.98 22.33 -2.12
C PHE A 157 8.34 21.65 -1.92
N PHE A 158 9.37 22.11 -2.62
CA PHE A 158 10.71 21.58 -2.45
C PHE A 158 11.26 21.83 -1.04
N VAL A 159 11.95 20.84 -0.47
CA VAL A 159 12.65 20.99 0.83
C VAL A 159 13.62 22.17 0.79
N GLY A 160 14.29 22.36 -0.34
CA GLY A 160 15.24 23.45 -0.56
C GLY A 160 15.67 23.51 -2.02
N ARG A 161 16.64 24.37 -2.30
CA ARG A 161 17.23 24.55 -3.64
C ARG A 161 18.74 24.58 -3.53
N LYS A 162 19.41 23.93 -4.48
CA LYS A 162 20.85 24.11 -4.69
C LYS A 162 21.07 25.21 -5.73
N ILE A 163 21.98 26.11 -5.44
CA ILE A 163 22.37 27.20 -6.36
C ILE A 163 23.87 27.11 -6.58
N GLN A 164 24.25 27.11 -7.85
CA GLN A 164 25.64 27.21 -8.27
C GLN A 164 25.92 28.68 -8.63
N TYR A 165 26.89 29.29 -7.96
CA TYR A 165 27.26 30.68 -8.24
C TYR A 165 28.05 30.77 -9.54
N ALA A 166 27.67 31.71 -10.41
CA ALA A 166 28.35 31.93 -11.67
C ALA A 166 29.83 32.32 -11.41
N GLY A 167 30.76 31.42 -11.75
CA GLY A 167 32.20 31.64 -11.63
C GLY A 167 32.91 30.79 -10.57
N THR A 168 32.19 30.14 -9.65
CA THR A 168 32.76 29.17 -8.70
C THR A 168 32.13 27.79 -8.90
N LYS A 169 32.92 26.71 -8.74
CA LYS A 169 32.40 25.33 -8.70
C LYS A 169 31.74 24.99 -7.35
N GLU A 170 31.51 25.99 -6.49
CA GLU A 170 30.93 25.78 -5.17
C GLU A 170 29.41 25.73 -5.27
N GLU A 171 28.86 24.57 -4.95
CA GLU A 171 27.42 24.37 -4.81
C GLU A 171 27.00 24.72 -3.39
N LYS A 172 26.08 25.68 -3.26
CA LYS A 172 25.50 26.05 -1.98
C LYS A 172 24.05 25.57 -1.90
N TYR A 173 23.70 25.07 -0.71
CA TYR A 173 22.38 24.49 -0.44
C TYR A 173 21.59 25.45 0.43
N PHE A 174 20.37 25.76 -0.01
CA PHE A 174 19.44 26.64 0.68
C PHE A 174 18.18 25.89 1.05
N ILE A 175 17.70 26.07 2.28
CA ILE A 175 16.48 25.42 2.79
C ILE A 175 15.29 26.38 2.68
N ASN A 176 14.12 25.86 2.31
CA ASN A 176 12.88 26.62 2.37
C ASN A 176 12.32 26.52 3.80
N ASN A 177 12.44 27.60 4.56
CA ASN A 177 12.07 27.66 5.98
C ASN A 177 10.89 28.58 6.26
N HIS A 178 10.51 29.46 5.32
CA HIS A 178 9.32 30.29 5.42
C HIS A 178 8.25 29.82 4.43
N LEU A 179 7.04 29.53 4.91
CA LEU A 179 5.93 29.04 4.09
C LEU A 179 4.75 30.02 4.14
N THR A 180 4.35 30.54 2.99
CA THR A 180 3.14 31.36 2.87
C THR A 180 2.01 30.47 2.34
N PHE A 181 1.06 30.13 3.19
CA PHE A 181 -0.11 29.34 2.82
C PHE A 181 -1.23 30.24 2.33
N THR A 182 -1.90 29.83 1.26
CA THR A 182 -3.11 30.47 0.76
C THR A 182 -4.23 29.44 0.74
N VAL A 183 -5.23 29.63 1.61
CA VAL A 183 -6.39 28.76 1.70
C VAL A 183 -7.54 29.39 0.92
N LYS A 184 -7.95 28.73 -0.15
CA LYS A 184 -9.12 29.14 -0.95
C LYS A 184 -10.37 28.54 -0.36
N TYR A 185 -11.37 29.38 -0.14
CA TYR A 185 -12.65 28.95 0.43
C TYR A 185 -13.84 29.43 -0.40
N HIS A 186 -14.88 28.63 -0.41
CA HIS A 186 -16.18 28.98 -0.99
C HIS A 186 -17.14 29.31 0.13
N LYS A 187 -17.70 30.52 0.11
CA LYS A 187 -18.62 31.00 1.13
C LYS A 187 -20.06 30.71 0.73
N ASP A 188 -20.82 30.12 1.63
CA ASP A 188 -22.27 30.05 1.48
C ASP A 188 -22.90 31.34 2.00
N LEU A 189 -23.61 32.04 1.12
CA LEU A 189 -24.27 33.31 1.41
C LEU A 189 -25.45 33.16 2.38
N GLN A 190 -26.06 31.97 2.49
CA GLN A 190 -27.22 31.76 3.34
C GLN A 190 -26.85 31.45 4.80
N THR A 191 -25.78 30.70 5.01
CA THR A 191 -25.39 30.19 6.34
C THR A 191 -24.14 30.88 6.92
N ASP A 192 -23.48 31.76 6.16
CA ASP A 192 -22.14 32.32 6.44
C ASP A 192 -21.05 31.26 6.70
N SER A 193 -21.35 29.99 6.40
CA SER A 193 -20.39 28.91 6.46
C SER A 193 -19.45 28.98 5.26
N ALA A 194 -18.24 28.47 5.44
CA ALA A 194 -17.24 28.41 4.39
C ALA A 194 -16.70 26.98 4.25
N ARG A 195 -16.52 26.56 3.01
CA ARG A 195 -15.94 25.27 2.64
C ARG A 195 -14.59 25.47 2.01
N ILE A 196 -13.62 24.65 2.37
CA ILE A 196 -12.27 24.73 1.81
C ILE A 196 -12.29 24.09 0.42
N VAL A 197 -11.81 24.83 -0.57
CA VAL A 197 -11.79 24.43 -1.98
C VAL A 197 -10.41 24.46 -2.61
N GLY A 198 -9.43 25.09 -1.94
CA GLY A 198 -8.05 25.06 -2.39
C GLY A 198 -7.06 25.28 -1.25
N PHE A 199 -5.87 24.72 -1.42
CA PHE A 199 -4.76 24.77 -0.46
C PHE A 199 -3.44 24.92 -1.21
N GLU A 200 -2.95 26.15 -1.23
CA GLU A 200 -1.77 26.58 -1.98
C GLU A 200 -0.64 27.01 -1.03
N VAL A 201 0.61 26.87 -1.48
CA VAL A 201 1.78 27.34 -0.73
C VAL A 201 2.81 27.99 -1.65
N ASN A 202 3.42 29.06 -1.14
CA ASN A 202 4.65 29.63 -1.67
C ASN A 202 5.77 29.46 -0.63
N ALA A 203 6.84 28.79 -1.02
CA ALA A 203 7.96 28.47 -0.12
C ALA A 203 9.16 29.37 -0.41
N PHE A 204 9.68 30.00 0.64
CA PHE A 204 10.80 30.94 0.59
C PHE A 204 11.94 30.47 1.50
N SER A 205 13.17 30.82 1.10
CA SER A 205 14.36 30.63 1.90
C SER A 205 14.78 31.98 2.45
N VAL A 206 14.77 32.15 3.78
CA VAL A 206 15.13 33.42 4.43
C VAL A 206 15.89 33.20 5.72
N LYS A 207 17.01 33.88 5.84
CA LYS A 207 17.80 33.97 7.07
C LYS A 207 17.15 34.96 8.03
N HIS A 208 16.31 34.44 8.93
CA HIS A 208 15.65 35.24 9.94
C HIS A 208 16.66 35.90 10.89
N GLN A 209 16.39 37.16 11.23
CA GLN A 209 17.13 37.93 12.23
C GLN A 209 16.16 38.37 13.33
N TYR A 210 16.66 38.44 14.56
CA TYR A 210 15.90 38.82 15.73
C TYR A 210 16.79 39.56 16.72
N ASP A 211 16.17 40.41 17.54
CA ASP A 211 16.86 41.17 18.57
C ASP A 211 16.86 40.43 19.91
N GLY A 212 18.02 40.39 20.58
CA GLY A 212 18.18 39.78 21.91
C GLY A 212 18.33 38.25 21.95
N ASP A 213 18.29 37.66 23.16
CA ASP A 213 18.38 36.21 23.36
C ASP A 213 17.07 35.50 23.02
N TRP A 214 17.15 34.30 22.45
CA TRP A 214 15.97 33.55 21.99
C TRP A 214 15.11 33.06 23.16
N THR A 215 13.93 33.66 23.33
CA THR A 215 12.93 33.26 24.34
C THR A 215 11.78 32.42 23.76
N GLY A 216 11.83 32.08 22.47
CA GLY A 216 10.77 31.34 21.76
C GLY A 216 9.59 32.19 21.27
N LYS A 217 9.47 33.45 21.74
CA LYS A 217 8.48 34.44 21.28
C LYS A 217 9.13 35.72 20.73
N ASN A 218 10.40 35.63 20.33
CA ASN A 218 11.12 36.80 19.84
C ASN A 218 10.47 37.35 18.57
N ARG A 219 10.38 38.67 18.50
CA ARG A 219 9.95 39.35 17.28
C ARG A 219 11.07 39.26 16.25
N LEU A 220 10.74 38.75 15.08
CA LEU A 220 11.67 38.69 13.95
C LEU A 220 11.68 40.07 13.27
N THR A 221 12.82 40.49 12.75
CA THR A 221 12.94 41.75 11.99
C THR A 221 12.70 41.56 10.49
N THR A 222 12.85 40.32 10.02
CA THR A 222 12.66 39.89 8.63
C THR A 222 11.19 39.65 8.27
N CYS A 223 10.38 39.22 9.23
CA CYS A 223 8.93 39.12 9.09
C CYS A 223 8.30 39.74 10.32
N ASP A 224 7.28 40.56 10.14
CA ASP A 224 6.66 41.26 11.26
C ASP A 224 5.19 41.55 10.95
N ALA A 225 4.32 40.96 11.77
CA ALA A 225 2.88 41.14 11.69
C ALA A 225 2.47 42.61 11.94
N HIS A 226 3.16 43.31 12.85
CA HIS A 226 2.80 44.68 13.23
C HIS A 226 3.27 45.71 12.19
N ALA A 227 4.43 45.48 11.59
CA ALA A 227 4.95 46.32 10.49
C ALA A 227 4.41 45.92 9.11
N LYS A 228 3.56 44.87 9.02
CA LYS A 228 3.07 44.26 7.78
C LYS A 228 4.18 43.93 6.79
N ARG A 229 5.34 43.51 7.29
CA ARG A 229 6.48 43.10 6.46
C ARG A 229 6.35 41.63 6.12
N THR A 230 6.06 41.33 4.85
CA THR A 230 6.06 39.98 4.30
C THR A 230 7.46 39.58 3.86
N VAL A 231 7.72 38.27 3.92
CA VAL A 231 8.92 37.69 3.34
C VAL A 231 8.83 37.75 1.82
N THR A 232 9.93 38.14 1.18
CA THR A 232 10.03 38.23 -0.28
C THR A 232 11.24 37.46 -0.77
N SER A 233 11.26 37.09 -2.05
CA SER A 233 12.41 36.41 -2.68
C SER A 233 13.71 37.23 -2.66
N SER A 234 13.66 38.52 -2.29
CA SER A 234 14.82 39.40 -2.17
C SER A 234 15.53 39.32 -0.80
N ASP A 235 14.90 38.73 0.21
CA ASP A 235 15.52 38.56 1.52
C ASP A 235 16.69 37.55 1.44
N PRO A 236 17.74 37.71 2.28
CA PRO A 236 18.92 36.86 2.20
C PRO A 236 18.56 35.40 2.50
N PRO A 237 18.94 34.43 1.64
CA PRO A 237 18.49 33.05 1.79
C PRO A 237 19.19 32.33 2.93
N GLN A 238 18.52 31.32 3.49
CA GLN A 238 19.04 30.50 4.59
C GLN A 238 19.90 29.35 4.04
N GLU A 239 21.21 29.45 4.24
CA GLU A 239 22.17 28.41 3.86
C GLU A 239 22.18 27.25 4.87
N VAL A 240 22.34 26.02 4.35
CA VAL A 240 22.42 24.78 5.14
C VAL A 240 23.88 24.46 5.46
N GLU A 241 24.33 24.91 6.64
CA GLU A 241 25.67 24.65 7.18
C GLU A 241 25.62 24.17 8.63
N ASN A 242 26.67 23.44 9.02
CA ASN A 242 26.82 22.94 10.38
C ASN A 242 26.83 24.10 11.41
N LYS A 243 26.18 23.87 12.56
CA LYS A 243 26.02 24.80 13.69
C LYS A 243 25.25 26.08 13.39
N LYS A 244 24.67 26.23 12.18
CA LYS A 244 23.74 27.33 11.90
C LYS A 244 22.36 26.98 12.44
N GLU A 245 21.68 28.00 12.94
CA GLU A 245 20.28 27.88 13.32
C GLU A 245 19.37 28.14 12.13
N VAL A 246 18.24 27.43 12.11
CA VAL A 246 17.15 27.60 11.15
C VAL A 246 15.87 27.81 11.93
N ILE A 247 15.20 28.92 11.66
CA ILE A 247 13.90 29.25 12.24
C ILE A 247 12.84 28.98 11.18
N PHE A 248 11.85 28.15 11.50
CA PHE A 248 10.72 27.87 10.62
C PHE A 248 9.57 28.80 10.94
N THR A 249 9.05 29.47 9.92
CA THR A 249 7.93 30.41 10.05
C THR A 249 6.89 30.16 8.97
N TYR A 250 5.68 30.63 9.21
CA TYR A 250 4.62 30.59 8.21
C TYR A 250 3.68 31.78 8.29
N ASP A 251 3.07 32.06 7.15
CA ASP A 251 2.01 33.03 6.95
C ASP A 251 0.76 32.29 6.44
N VAL A 252 -0.43 32.79 6.76
CA VAL A 252 -1.71 32.24 6.31
C VAL A 252 -2.55 33.35 5.74
N ASP A 253 -2.87 33.23 4.45
CA ASP A 253 -3.80 34.08 3.74
C ASP A 253 -5.06 33.30 3.33
N PHE A 254 -6.20 33.98 3.27
CA PHE A 254 -7.48 33.39 2.89
C PHE A 254 -8.06 34.12 1.68
N GLN A 255 -8.38 33.37 0.64
CA GLN A 255 -8.94 33.91 -0.60
C GLN A 255 -10.30 33.30 -0.89
N GLU A 256 -11.30 34.15 -1.14
CA GLU A 256 -12.62 33.70 -1.54
C GLU A 256 -12.61 33.23 -3.00
N SER A 257 -13.27 32.11 -3.29
CA SER A 257 -13.32 31.50 -4.62
C SER A 257 -14.73 31.04 -4.99
N ASP A 258 -15.09 31.22 -6.26
CA ASP A 258 -16.37 30.80 -6.82
C ASP A 258 -16.47 29.29 -7.09
N ILE A 259 -15.39 28.53 -6.88
CA ILE A 259 -15.36 27.08 -7.07
C ILE A 259 -16.27 26.41 -6.05
N LYS A 260 -17.21 25.58 -6.50
CA LYS A 260 -18.08 24.81 -5.61
C LYS A 260 -17.31 23.66 -4.98
N TRP A 261 -17.68 23.29 -3.75
CA TRP A 261 -17.04 22.17 -3.04
C TRP A 261 -17.03 20.86 -3.83
N ALA A 262 -18.08 20.56 -4.61
CA ALA A 262 -18.16 19.34 -5.40
C ALA A 262 -17.09 19.24 -6.51
N SER A 263 -16.67 20.38 -7.08
CA SER A 263 -15.67 20.46 -8.15
C SER A 263 -14.27 20.84 -7.63
N ARG A 264 -14.06 20.84 -6.30
CA ARG A 264 -12.80 21.31 -5.71
C ARG A 264 -11.58 20.50 -6.11
N TRP A 265 -11.77 19.24 -6.49
CA TRP A 265 -10.70 18.34 -6.93
C TRP A 265 -10.29 18.54 -8.38
N ASP A 266 -11.13 19.16 -9.22
CA ASP A 266 -10.89 19.26 -10.67
C ASP A 266 -9.60 20.01 -10.96
N THR A 267 -9.33 21.09 -10.23
CA THR A 267 -8.10 21.89 -10.32
C THR A 267 -6.83 21.08 -10.01
N TYR A 268 -6.93 20.07 -9.15
CA TYR A 268 -5.81 19.23 -8.74
C TYR A 268 -5.56 18.05 -9.67
N LEU A 269 -6.60 17.62 -10.40
CA LEU A 269 -6.50 16.52 -11.36
C LEU A 269 -5.93 16.98 -12.71
N LEU A 270 -5.96 18.28 -12.98
CA LEU A 270 -5.32 18.92 -14.14
C LEU A 270 -3.81 19.05 -13.89
N MET A 271 -3.09 17.93 -13.83
CA MET A 271 -1.63 17.93 -13.67
C MET A 271 -0.90 17.71 -15.00
N ALA A 272 0.26 18.37 -15.11
CA ALA A 272 1.05 18.60 -16.33
C ALA A 272 1.81 17.39 -16.91
N ASP A 273 1.45 16.15 -16.60
CA ASP A 273 2.22 14.98 -17.05
C ASP A 273 1.37 13.94 -17.81
N ASP A 274 0.82 14.38 -18.94
CA ASP A 274 0.12 13.51 -19.91
C ASP A 274 1.03 12.39 -20.48
N GLN A 275 2.36 12.51 -20.30
CA GLN A 275 3.33 11.57 -20.89
C GLN A 275 3.37 10.22 -20.16
N VAL A 276 3.15 10.17 -18.85
CA VAL A 276 3.30 8.92 -18.08
C VAL A 276 2.10 7.98 -18.25
N HIS A 277 0.91 8.52 -18.55
CA HIS A 277 -0.32 7.73 -18.67
C HIS A 277 -0.32 6.82 -19.90
N TRP A 278 0.11 7.29 -21.07
CA TRP A 278 0.11 6.46 -22.28
C TRP A 278 1.16 5.34 -22.22
N PHE A 279 2.32 5.58 -21.58
CA PHE A 279 3.35 4.54 -21.38
C PHE A 279 2.83 3.38 -20.52
N SER A 280 2.07 3.70 -19.45
CA SER A 280 1.46 2.69 -18.58
C SER A 280 0.40 1.86 -19.29
N ILE A 281 -0.38 2.49 -20.20
CA ILE A 281 -1.39 1.81 -21.02
C ILE A 281 -0.72 0.84 -22.01
N VAL A 282 0.32 1.29 -22.71
CA VAL A 282 1.07 0.46 -23.67
C VAL A 282 1.71 -0.75 -22.97
N ASN A 283 2.34 -0.53 -21.81
CA ASN A 283 2.96 -1.62 -21.06
C ASN A 283 1.92 -2.65 -20.56
N SER A 284 0.79 -2.18 -20.05
CA SER A 284 -0.31 -3.06 -19.61
C SER A 284 -0.89 -3.85 -20.78
N LEU A 285 -1.10 -3.21 -21.94
CA LEU A 285 -1.58 -3.87 -23.15
C LEU A 285 -0.60 -4.93 -23.64
N MET A 286 0.70 -4.64 -23.64
CA MET A 286 1.75 -5.57 -24.05
C MET A 286 1.76 -6.83 -23.17
N ILE A 287 1.63 -6.67 -21.86
CA ILE A 287 1.59 -7.80 -20.91
C ILE A 287 0.35 -8.66 -21.16
N VAL A 288 -0.82 -8.06 -21.36
CA VAL A 288 -2.07 -8.79 -21.62
C VAL A 288 -2.00 -9.57 -22.94
N LEU A 289 -1.52 -8.94 -24.02
CA LEU A 289 -1.33 -9.60 -25.32
C LEU A 289 -0.31 -10.73 -25.24
N PHE A 290 0.78 -10.55 -24.49
CA PHE A 290 1.78 -11.58 -24.29
C PHE A 290 1.23 -12.78 -23.49
N LEU A 291 0.56 -12.53 -22.35
CA LEU A 291 -0.02 -13.60 -21.53
C LEU A 291 -1.13 -14.35 -22.26
N SER A 292 -2.01 -13.65 -22.97
CA SER A 292 -3.05 -14.29 -23.79
C SER A 292 -2.46 -15.11 -24.93
N GLY A 293 -1.41 -14.62 -25.60
CA GLY A 293 -0.68 -15.37 -26.62
C GLY A 293 -0.03 -16.64 -26.05
N MET A 294 0.58 -16.55 -24.87
CA MET A 294 1.18 -17.70 -24.18
C MET A 294 0.12 -18.74 -23.79
N VAL A 295 -1.01 -18.32 -23.23
CA VAL A 295 -2.13 -19.22 -22.91
C VAL A 295 -2.71 -19.86 -24.18
N ALA A 296 -2.91 -19.09 -25.25
CA ALA A 296 -3.37 -19.62 -26.54
C ALA A 296 -2.41 -20.67 -27.11
N MET A 297 -1.10 -20.44 -27.00
CA MET A 297 -0.08 -21.41 -27.41
C MET A 297 -0.12 -22.69 -26.57
N ILE A 298 -0.24 -22.59 -25.25
CA ILE A 298 -0.35 -23.76 -24.36
C ILE A 298 -1.60 -24.57 -24.70
N ILE A 299 -2.74 -23.89 -24.91
CA ILE A 299 -4.00 -24.52 -25.31
C ILE A 299 -3.85 -25.21 -26.67
N TYR A 300 -3.24 -24.55 -27.65
CA TYR A 300 -3.01 -25.11 -28.99
C TYR A 300 -2.15 -26.37 -28.94
N ILE A 301 -1.05 -26.35 -28.16
CA ILE A 301 -0.21 -27.52 -27.94
C ILE A 301 -0.99 -28.62 -27.21
N GLY A 302 -1.81 -28.26 -26.23
CA GLY A 302 -2.69 -29.18 -25.50
C GLY A 302 -3.68 -29.90 -26.41
N PHE A 303 -4.36 -29.18 -27.30
CA PHE A 303 -5.31 -29.76 -28.27
C PHE A 303 -4.64 -30.67 -29.31
N LYS A 304 -3.39 -30.37 -29.69
CA LYS A 304 -2.63 -31.20 -30.62
C LYS A 304 -2.00 -32.45 -29.98
N LYS A 305 -1.90 -32.51 -28.66
CA LYS A 305 -1.40 -33.71 -27.99
C LYS A 305 -2.46 -34.82 -28.04
N PRO A 306 -2.09 -36.05 -28.45
CA PRO A 306 -3.02 -37.18 -28.37
C PRO A 306 -3.41 -37.44 -26.92
N ALA A 307 -4.61 -37.99 -26.72
CA ALA A 307 -5.06 -38.42 -25.40
C ALA A 307 -4.05 -39.42 -24.81
N LEU A 308 -3.69 -39.26 -23.54
CA LEU A 308 -2.82 -40.22 -22.88
C LEU A 308 -3.51 -41.58 -22.83
N GLU A 309 -2.89 -42.60 -23.43
CA GLU A 309 -3.35 -43.98 -23.31
C GLU A 309 -3.12 -44.49 -21.88
N ASP A 310 -4.09 -45.23 -21.35
CA ASP A 310 -3.98 -45.85 -20.04
C ASP A 310 -3.00 -47.03 -20.10
N PRO A 311 -2.15 -47.24 -19.07
CA PRO A 311 -1.15 -48.30 -19.08
C PRO A 311 -1.76 -49.71 -19.08
N VAL A 312 -3.02 -49.86 -18.65
CA VAL A 312 -3.73 -51.14 -18.52
C VAL A 312 -5.19 -50.96 -18.92
N LYS A 313 -5.80 -52.01 -19.50
CA LYS A 313 -7.24 -52.05 -19.80
C LYS A 313 -8.06 -52.00 -18.52
N THR A 314 -8.99 -51.05 -18.43
CA THR A 314 -9.89 -50.87 -17.28
C THR A 314 -11.20 -51.63 -17.48
N ASN A 315 -11.79 -52.13 -16.39
CA ASN A 315 -13.13 -52.70 -16.42
C ASN A 315 -14.18 -51.58 -16.49
N LYS A 316 -15.25 -51.77 -17.27
CA LYS A 316 -16.34 -50.78 -17.43
C LYS A 316 -17.16 -50.58 -16.15
N ILE A 317 -17.17 -51.56 -15.26
CA ILE A 317 -17.92 -51.53 -14.00
C ILE A 317 -16.91 -51.28 -12.87
N PRO A 318 -17.06 -50.20 -12.08
CA PRO A 318 -16.18 -49.95 -10.95
C PRO A 318 -16.39 -51.02 -9.87
N ARG A 319 -15.28 -51.52 -9.32
CA ARG A 319 -15.31 -52.45 -8.17
C ARG A 319 -15.83 -51.70 -6.93
N GLN A 320 -16.58 -52.40 -6.08
CA GLN A 320 -17.00 -51.85 -4.79
C GLN A 320 -15.78 -51.69 -3.86
N ILE A 321 -15.68 -50.53 -3.20
CA ILE A 321 -14.57 -50.20 -2.29
C ILE A 321 -14.87 -50.84 -0.92
N PRO A 322 -13.94 -51.61 -0.34
CA PRO A 322 -14.13 -52.21 0.98
C PRO A 322 -14.18 -51.15 2.09
N GLU A 323 -14.83 -51.46 3.21
CA GLU A 323 -14.87 -50.57 4.37
C GLU A 323 -13.44 -50.31 4.89
N GLN A 324 -13.09 -49.03 4.97
CA GLN A 324 -11.74 -48.59 5.35
C GLN A 324 -11.63 -48.41 6.86
N ALA A 325 -10.45 -48.70 7.41
CA ALA A 325 -10.16 -48.41 8.81
C ALA A 325 -10.21 -46.89 9.09
N TRP A 326 -10.50 -46.50 10.34
CA TRP A 326 -10.73 -45.11 10.73
C TRP A 326 -9.58 -44.14 10.36
N TYR A 327 -8.33 -44.60 10.45
CA TYR A 327 -7.12 -43.82 10.12
C TYR A 327 -6.90 -43.68 8.60
N MET A 328 -7.59 -44.47 7.78
CA MET A 328 -7.61 -44.34 6.31
C MET A 328 -8.81 -43.52 5.81
N SER A 329 -9.61 -42.94 6.70
CA SER A 329 -10.66 -42.00 6.31
C SER A 329 -10.06 -40.81 5.54
N SER A 330 -10.79 -40.35 4.53
CA SER A 330 -10.33 -39.30 3.61
C SER A 330 -9.93 -38.02 4.35
N ALA A 331 -10.77 -37.53 5.26
CA ALA A 331 -10.51 -36.31 6.01
C ALA A 331 -9.26 -36.40 6.91
N PHE A 332 -9.09 -37.51 7.62
CA PHE A 332 -7.97 -37.69 8.56
C PHE A 332 -6.62 -37.81 7.81
N SER A 333 -6.61 -38.60 6.74
CA SER A 333 -5.44 -38.78 5.88
C SER A 333 -5.03 -37.47 5.19
N ILE A 334 -6.00 -36.66 4.75
CA ILE A 334 -5.75 -35.34 4.13
C ILE A 334 -5.11 -34.38 5.15
N LEU A 335 -5.64 -34.32 6.38
CA LEU A 335 -5.10 -33.41 7.40
C LEU A 335 -3.68 -33.79 7.79
N ILE A 336 -3.44 -35.07 8.10
CA ILE A 336 -2.10 -35.53 8.51
C ILE A 336 -1.06 -35.34 7.41
N GLY A 337 -1.42 -35.59 6.15
CA GLY A 337 -0.49 -35.41 5.03
C GLY A 337 0.04 -33.99 4.87
N GLY A 338 -0.69 -32.97 5.31
CA GLY A 338 -0.28 -31.57 5.21
C GLY A 338 0.71 -31.11 6.28
N ILE A 339 0.87 -31.85 7.38
CA ILE A 339 1.70 -31.44 8.52
C ILE A 339 3.19 -31.39 8.15
N LEU A 340 3.68 -32.40 7.43
CA LEU A 340 5.11 -32.51 7.08
C LEU A 340 5.55 -31.45 6.06
N PRO A 341 4.82 -31.22 4.94
CA PRO A 341 5.14 -30.11 4.03
C PRO A 341 5.08 -28.74 4.70
N PHE A 342 4.13 -28.54 5.64
CA PHE A 342 4.09 -27.32 6.44
C PHE A 342 5.32 -27.16 7.35
N GLY A 343 5.74 -28.24 8.02
CA GLY A 343 6.93 -28.25 8.87
C GLY A 343 8.21 -27.86 8.11
N ALA A 344 8.34 -28.28 6.86
CA ALA A 344 9.48 -27.94 5.99
C ALA A 344 9.58 -26.43 5.68
N VAL A 345 8.45 -25.72 5.65
CA VAL A 345 8.38 -24.29 5.28
C VAL A 345 8.22 -23.39 6.50
N PHE A 346 7.91 -23.94 7.68
CA PHE A 346 7.54 -23.19 8.88
C PHE A 346 8.55 -22.08 9.26
N ILE A 347 9.86 -22.40 9.26
CA ILE A 347 10.90 -21.44 9.64
C ILE A 347 10.99 -20.30 8.60
N GLU A 348 10.92 -20.63 7.31
CA GLU A 348 10.97 -19.61 6.25
C GLU A 348 9.72 -18.74 6.23
N LEU A 349 8.56 -19.33 6.50
CA LEU A 349 7.31 -18.58 6.59
C LEU A 349 7.40 -17.48 7.66
N PHE A 350 8.07 -17.74 8.79
CA PHE A 350 8.31 -16.72 9.82
C PHE A 350 9.13 -15.54 9.29
N PHE A 351 10.23 -15.83 8.58
CA PHE A 351 11.10 -14.79 8.01
C PHE A 351 10.40 -14.00 6.89
N ILE A 352 9.64 -14.68 6.03
CA ILE A 352 8.85 -14.05 4.96
C ILE A 352 7.81 -13.10 5.56
N LEU A 353 7.04 -13.54 6.56
CA LEU A 353 6.03 -12.71 7.21
C LEU A 353 6.65 -11.52 7.96
N THR A 354 7.80 -11.72 8.60
CA THR A 354 8.56 -10.66 9.26
C THR A 354 9.04 -9.63 8.23
N SER A 355 9.52 -10.06 7.07
CA SER A 355 9.99 -9.16 6.03
C SER A 355 8.87 -8.34 5.40
N ILE A 356 7.75 -8.99 5.06
CA ILE A 356 6.59 -8.33 4.44
C ILE A 356 5.95 -7.31 5.39
N TRP A 357 5.73 -7.67 6.66
CA TRP A 357 4.92 -6.86 7.57
C TRP A 357 5.71 -5.94 8.51
N LEU A 358 6.92 -6.34 8.92
CA LEU A 358 7.79 -5.55 9.80
C LEU A 358 8.91 -4.83 9.04
N GLN A 359 8.92 -4.93 7.70
CA GLN A 359 9.84 -4.24 6.80
C GLN A 359 11.33 -4.55 7.11
N GLN A 360 11.60 -5.72 7.69
CA GLN A 360 12.97 -6.20 7.93
C GLN A 360 13.51 -6.87 6.66
N PHE A 361 14.74 -6.54 6.29
CA PHE A 361 15.36 -7.06 5.07
C PHE A 361 15.73 -8.54 5.23
N TYR A 362 15.19 -9.39 4.36
CA TYR A 362 15.60 -10.79 4.25
C TYR A 362 16.68 -10.92 3.16
N TYR A 363 17.92 -11.20 3.55
CA TYR A 363 19.08 -11.20 2.63
C TYR A 363 19.44 -12.59 2.08
N ILE A 364 18.72 -13.66 2.45
CA ILE A 364 19.14 -15.04 2.19
C ILE A 364 18.32 -15.70 1.07
N PHE A 365 18.23 -15.05 -0.10
CA PHE A 365 17.46 -15.57 -1.24
C PHE A 365 17.88 -16.98 -1.70
N GLY A 366 19.16 -17.35 -1.53
CA GLY A 366 19.65 -18.70 -1.86
C GLY A 366 19.09 -19.79 -0.95
N PHE A 367 18.83 -19.50 0.33
CA PHE A 367 18.25 -20.46 1.26
C PHE A 367 16.77 -20.73 0.96
N LEU A 368 16.03 -19.68 0.59
CA LEU A 368 14.64 -19.80 0.14
C LEU A 368 14.49 -20.77 -1.05
N PHE A 369 15.41 -20.75 -2.00
CA PHE A 369 15.40 -21.68 -3.13
C PHE A 369 15.58 -23.14 -2.69
N ILE A 370 16.50 -23.39 -1.74
CA ILE A 370 16.73 -24.74 -1.19
C ILE A 370 15.47 -25.23 -0.48
N VAL A 371 14.84 -24.38 0.34
CA VAL A 371 13.60 -24.73 1.05
C VAL A 371 12.45 -24.98 0.08
N PHE A 372 12.36 -24.24 -1.03
CA PHE A 372 11.39 -24.50 -2.08
C PHE A 372 11.59 -25.88 -2.74
N VAL A 373 12.84 -26.29 -2.98
CA VAL A 373 13.14 -27.65 -3.48
C VAL A 373 12.73 -28.72 -2.46
N ILE A 374 13.03 -28.51 -1.17
CA ILE A 374 12.63 -29.42 -0.09
C ILE A 374 11.09 -29.52 -0.01
N LEU A 375 10.38 -28.41 -0.18
CA LEU A 375 8.91 -28.41 -0.23
C LEU A 375 8.39 -29.27 -1.38
N ILE A 376 8.94 -29.14 -2.59
CA ILE A 376 8.53 -29.97 -3.74
C ILE A 376 8.74 -31.46 -3.43
N VAL A 377 9.91 -31.82 -2.90
CA VAL A 377 10.26 -33.22 -2.60
C VAL A 377 9.34 -33.78 -1.51
N THR A 378 9.15 -33.04 -0.41
CA THR A 378 8.28 -33.49 0.71
C THR A 378 6.81 -33.58 0.30
N CYS A 379 6.30 -32.64 -0.50
CA CYS A 379 4.95 -32.73 -1.08
C CYS A 379 4.80 -34.00 -1.94
N ALA A 380 5.77 -34.30 -2.80
CA ALA A 380 5.73 -35.48 -3.67
C ALA A 380 5.84 -36.78 -2.86
N GLU A 381 6.76 -36.87 -1.90
CA GLU A 381 6.97 -38.07 -1.09
C GLU A 381 5.74 -38.45 -0.27
N ILE A 382 5.17 -37.50 0.48
CA ILE A 382 4.02 -37.77 1.36
C ILE A 382 2.78 -38.14 0.55
N THR A 383 2.55 -37.48 -0.59
CA THR A 383 1.42 -37.84 -1.45
C THR A 383 1.58 -39.20 -2.08
N ILE A 384 2.78 -39.57 -2.55
CA ILE A 384 3.05 -40.91 -3.08
C ILE A 384 2.82 -41.98 -2.02
N VAL A 385 3.34 -41.81 -0.81
CA VAL A 385 3.20 -42.79 0.28
C VAL A 385 1.74 -42.98 0.68
N LEU A 386 0.99 -41.89 0.84
CA LEU A 386 -0.44 -41.98 1.19
C LEU A 386 -1.29 -42.54 0.04
N CYS A 387 -0.95 -42.21 -1.21
CA CYS A 387 -1.58 -42.81 -2.39
C CYS A 387 -1.29 -44.31 -2.47
N TYR A 388 -0.06 -44.75 -2.18
CA TYR A 388 0.30 -46.16 -2.15
C TYR A 388 -0.53 -46.94 -1.13
N PHE A 389 -0.62 -46.46 0.12
CA PHE A 389 -1.46 -47.12 1.13
C PHE A 389 -2.96 -47.13 0.76
N GLN A 390 -3.45 -46.07 0.10
CA GLN A 390 -4.81 -46.02 -0.42
C GLN A 390 -5.05 -47.12 -1.47
N LEU A 391 -4.13 -47.27 -2.43
CA LEU A 391 -4.20 -48.31 -3.46
C LEU A 391 -4.09 -49.72 -2.89
N CYS A 392 -3.23 -49.94 -1.88
CA CYS A 392 -3.14 -51.21 -1.15
C CYS A 392 -4.45 -51.56 -0.44
N SER A 393 -5.26 -50.57 -0.10
CA SER A 393 -6.58 -50.74 0.54
C SER A 393 -7.71 -50.87 -0.47
N GLU A 394 -7.39 -51.12 -1.75
CA GLU A 394 -8.30 -51.26 -2.89
C GLU A 394 -9.16 -50.02 -3.21
N ASP A 395 -8.81 -48.85 -2.67
CA ASP A 395 -9.48 -47.58 -3.00
C ASP A 395 -8.81 -46.91 -4.20
N TYR A 396 -9.53 -46.84 -5.32
CA TYR A 396 -9.05 -46.26 -6.57
C TYR A 396 -9.31 -44.75 -6.70
N LEU A 397 -10.00 -44.11 -5.74
CA LEU A 397 -10.36 -42.68 -5.78
C LEU A 397 -9.20 -41.78 -5.32
N TRP A 398 -8.02 -41.93 -5.94
CA TRP A 398 -6.79 -41.27 -5.52
C TRP A 398 -6.61 -39.83 -6.07
N TRP A 399 -7.34 -39.45 -7.12
CA TRP A 399 -7.11 -38.19 -7.87
C TRP A 399 -7.31 -36.95 -6.99
N TRP A 400 -8.52 -36.76 -6.46
CA TRP A 400 -8.82 -35.63 -5.59
C TRP A 400 -8.16 -35.75 -4.22
N ARG A 401 -7.99 -36.99 -3.72
CA ARG A 401 -7.38 -37.24 -2.43
C ARG A 401 -5.89 -36.86 -2.44
N SER A 402 -5.14 -37.21 -3.48
CA SER A 402 -3.72 -36.83 -3.63
C SER A 402 -3.53 -35.31 -3.73
N TYR A 403 -4.37 -34.62 -4.50
CA TYR A 403 -4.38 -33.16 -4.59
C TYR A 403 -4.65 -32.50 -3.23
N LEU A 404 -5.71 -32.93 -2.54
CA LEU A 404 -6.10 -32.36 -1.25
C LEU A 404 -5.10 -32.68 -0.12
N THR A 405 -4.44 -33.83 -0.17
CA THR A 405 -3.47 -34.26 0.85
C THR A 405 -2.23 -33.36 0.89
N SER A 406 -1.68 -32.98 -0.26
CA SER A 406 -0.59 -31.99 -0.30
C SER A 406 -1.11 -30.57 -0.09
N GLY A 407 -2.28 -30.24 -0.68
CA GLY A 407 -2.91 -28.94 -0.55
C GLY A 407 -3.26 -28.54 0.89
N SER A 408 -3.58 -29.50 1.76
CA SER A 408 -3.96 -29.24 3.16
C SER A 408 -2.87 -28.52 3.97
N SER A 409 -1.60 -28.57 3.53
CA SER A 409 -0.50 -27.73 4.04
C SER A 409 -0.85 -26.22 4.08
N ALA A 410 -1.68 -25.74 3.15
CA ALA A 410 -2.16 -24.36 3.12
C ALA A 410 -3.08 -23.99 4.28
N LEU A 411 -3.83 -24.95 4.84
CA LEU A 411 -4.66 -24.74 6.03
C LEU A 411 -3.76 -24.41 7.23
N TYR A 412 -2.68 -25.18 7.40
CA TYR A 412 -1.70 -24.95 8.47
C TYR A 412 -0.99 -23.60 8.31
N LEU A 413 -0.68 -23.21 7.07
CA LEU A 413 -0.17 -21.88 6.75
C LEU A 413 -1.17 -20.80 7.20
N PHE A 414 -2.44 -20.92 6.85
CA PHE A 414 -3.46 -19.94 7.24
C PHE A 414 -3.63 -19.85 8.76
N LEU A 415 -3.68 -20.98 9.47
CA LEU A 415 -3.71 -21.01 10.93
C LEU A 415 -2.49 -20.33 11.56
N TYR A 416 -1.30 -20.53 10.98
CA TYR A 416 -0.10 -19.84 11.42
C TYR A 416 -0.18 -18.32 11.23
N THR A 417 -0.76 -17.84 10.12
CA THR A 417 -0.95 -16.39 9.92
C THR A 417 -1.90 -15.76 10.93
N ILE A 418 -2.90 -16.51 11.42
CA ILE A 418 -3.78 -16.07 12.52
C ILE A 418 -2.98 -15.97 13.81
N PHE A 419 -2.18 -16.99 14.14
CA PHE A 419 -1.31 -16.95 15.31
C PHE A 419 -0.29 -15.80 15.26
N TYR A 420 0.30 -15.56 14.09
CA TYR A 420 1.25 -14.47 13.86
C TYR A 420 0.60 -13.09 14.07
N PHE A 421 -0.66 -12.92 13.64
CA PHE A 421 -1.42 -11.70 13.85
C PHE A 421 -1.53 -11.32 15.33
N PHE A 422 -1.89 -12.27 16.19
CA PHE A 422 -2.09 -11.99 17.62
C PHE A 422 -0.78 -11.88 18.42
N THR A 423 0.31 -12.51 17.97
CA THR A 423 1.55 -12.59 18.75
C THR A 423 2.62 -11.59 18.35
N LYS A 424 2.64 -11.16 17.08
CA LYS A 424 3.70 -10.29 16.53
C LYS A 424 3.19 -8.97 15.98
N LEU A 425 1.95 -8.90 15.51
CA LEU A 425 1.42 -7.69 14.87
C LEU A 425 0.61 -6.85 15.87
N ASN A 426 1.01 -5.60 16.05
CA ASN A 426 0.27 -4.60 16.85
C ASN A 426 -0.72 -3.81 15.96
N ILE A 427 -1.57 -4.49 15.20
CA ILE A 427 -2.56 -3.84 14.33
C ILE A 427 -3.83 -3.57 15.14
N THR A 428 -4.11 -2.29 15.41
CA THR A 428 -5.28 -1.86 16.19
C THR A 428 -6.49 -1.48 15.34
N LYS A 429 -6.28 -1.13 14.06
CA LYS A 429 -7.33 -0.69 13.14
C LYS A 429 -8.05 -1.90 12.52
N PRO A 430 -9.41 -2.00 12.56
CA PRO A 430 -10.15 -3.16 12.06
C PRO A 430 -9.99 -3.35 10.55
N VAL A 431 -9.90 -2.24 9.81
CA VAL A 431 -9.73 -2.25 8.35
C VAL A 431 -8.39 -2.88 7.94
N SER A 432 -7.30 -2.55 8.64
CA SER A 432 -5.99 -3.15 8.41
C SER A 432 -5.97 -4.65 8.74
N GLY A 433 -6.76 -5.08 9.73
CA GLY A 433 -6.98 -6.50 10.03
C GLY A 433 -7.68 -7.24 8.88
N ILE A 434 -8.74 -6.66 8.31
CA ILE A 434 -9.44 -7.25 7.14
C ILE A 434 -8.50 -7.38 5.94
N LEU A 435 -7.70 -6.36 5.65
CA LEU A 435 -6.71 -6.41 4.58
C LEU A 435 -5.66 -7.50 4.82
N TYR A 436 -5.12 -7.60 6.04
CA TYR A 436 -4.17 -8.65 6.40
C TYR A 436 -4.73 -10.04 6.12
N PHE A 437 -5.93 -10.34 6.62
CA PHE A 437 -6.56 -11.64 6.39
C PHE A 437 -6.91 -11.87 4.92
N GLY A 438 -7.31 -10.83 4.19
CA GLY A 438 -7.53 -10.91 2.74
C GLY A 438 -6.27 -11.31 1.97
N TYR A 439 -5.13 -10.64 2.23
CA TYR A 439 -3.87 -10.98 1.59
C TYR A 439 -3.36 -12.37 1.98
N MET A 440 -3.46 -12.73 3.26
CA MET A 440 -3.03 -14.05 3.74
C MET A 440 -3.92 -15.17 3.19
N LEU A 441 -5.22 -14.92 2.97
CA LEU A 441 -6.12 -15.87 2.32
C LEU A 441 -5.73 -16.10 0.86
N ILE A 442 -5.43 -15.03 0.10
CA ILE A 442 -4.95 -15.13 -1.28
C ILE A 442 -3.63 -15.90 -1.35
N ALA A 443 -2.69 -15.60 -0.45
CA ALA A 443 -1.40 -16.28 -0.37
C ALA A 443 -1.56 -17.78 -0.02
N SER A 444 -2.41 -18.10 0.95
CA SER A 444 -2.72 -19.49 1.32
C SER A 444 -3.40 -20.24 0.17
N TYR A 445 -4.31 -19.60 -0.56
CA TYR A 445 -4.94 -20.20 -1.74
C TYR A 445 -3.94 -20.47 -2.88
N ALA A 446 -3.02 -19.53 -3.14
CA ALA A 446 -1.95 -19.75 -4.11
C ALA A 446 -1.05 -20.93 -3.69
N PHE A 447 -0.71 -21.01 -2.40
CA PHE A 447 0.05 -22.12 -1.85
C PHE A 447 -0.69 -23.46 -1.98
N PHE A 448 -2.00 -23.49 -1.72
CA PHE A 448 -2.87 -24.66 -1.89
C PHE A 448 -2.84 -25.20 -3.32
N VAL A 449 -2.94 -24.31 -4.32
CA VAL A 449 -2.89 -24.69 -5.74
C VAL A 449 -1.52 -25.22 -6.10
N LEU A 450 -0.45 -24.58 -5.63
CA LEU A 450 0.93 -25.02 -5.90
C LEU A 450 1.24 -26.39 -5.28
N THR A 451 1.01 -26.57 -3.98
CA THR A 451 1.32 -27.84 -3.31
C THR A 451 0.40 -28.96 -3.78
N GLY A 452 -0.89 -28.66 -4.01
CA GLY A 452 -1.86 -29.61 -4.55
C GLY A 452 -1.50 -30.11 -5.95
N THR A 453 -1.08 -29.22 -6.85
CA THR A 453 -0.66 -29.62 -8.21
C THR A 453 0.59 -30.49 -8.20
N ILE A 454 1.59 -30.16 -7.38
CA ILE A 454 2.80 -30.98 -7.20
C ILE A 454 2.42 -32.41 -6.74
N GLY A 455 1.56 -32.50 -5.72
CA GLY A 455 1.10 -33.78 -5.19
C GLY A 455 0.32 -34.62 -6.21
N PHE A 456 -0.56 -33.98 -6.99
CA PHE A 456 -1.31 -34.65 -8.04
C PHE A 456 -0.39 -35.21 -9.14
N TYR A 457 0.54 -34.41 -9.65
CA TYR A 457 1.46 -34.86 -10.71
C TYR A 457 2.41 -35.97 -10.23
N ALA A 458 2.88 -35.89 -8.98
CA ALA A 458 3.69 -36.94 -8.36
C ALA A 458 2.92 -38.28 -8.30
N CYS A 459 1.68 -38.27 -7.80
CA CYS A 459 0.83 -39.46 -7.75
C CYS A 459 0.43 -39.96 -9.15
N PHE A 460 0.18 -39.06 -10.09
CA PHE A 460 -0.15 -39.42 -11.48
C PHE A 460 1.00 -40.14 -12.17
N TRP A 461 2.24 -39.66 -11.99
CA TRP A 461 3.41 -40.33 -12.53
C TRP A 461 3.66 -41.68 -11.84
N PHE A 462 3.57 -41.71 -10.51
CA PHE A 462 3.73 -42.92 -9.69
C PHE A 462 2.74 -44.04 -10.05
N THR A 463 1.44 -43.71 -10.12
CA THR A 463 0.39 -44.69 -10.47
C THR A 463 0.62 -45.28 -11.85
N ARG A 464 0.94 -44.44 -12.85
CA ARG A 464 1.25 -44.93 -14.21
C ARG A 464 2.47 -45.84 -14.23
N LEU A 465 3.50 -45.53 -13.44
CA LEU A 465 4.72 -46.34 -13.36
C LEU A 465 4.45 -47.71 -12.71
N ILE A 466 3.64 -47.76 -11.64
CA ILE A 466 3.24 -49.04 -11.03
C ILE A 466 2.42 -49.85 -12.04
N TYR A 467 1.37 -49.29 -12.61
CA TYR A 467 0.48 -50.05 -13.49
C TYR A 467 1.13 -50.45 -14.81
N SER A 468 2.11 -49.70 -15.33
CA SER A 468 2.88 -50.12 -16.53
C SER A 468 3.87 -51.25 -16.23
N SER A 469 4.32 -51.39 -14.98
CA SER A 469 5.25 -52.44 -14.56
C SER A 469 4.56 -53.79 -14.27
N VAL A 470 3.24 -53.79 -14.08
CA VAL A 470 2.45 -55.01 -13.86
C VAL A 470 2.38 -55.79 -15.18
N LYS A 471 3.17 -56.86 -15.29
CA LYS A 471 3.05 -57.83 -16.37
C LYS A 471 1.74 -58.59 -16.21
N ILE A 472 0.86 -58.45 -17.20
CA ILE A 472 -0.36 -59.25 -17.33
C ILE A 472 0.06 -60.45 -18.17
N ASP A 473 0.33 -61.59 -17.52
CA ASP A 473 0.40 -62.89 -18.19
C ASP A 473 -1.01 -63.42 -18.49
#